data_AF-A0A2S7XDL5-F1
#
_entry.id   AF-A0A2S7XDL5-F1
#
_cell.length_a   1.000
_cell.length_b   1.000
_cell.length_c   1.000
_cell.angle_alpha   90.00
_cell.angle_beta   90.00
_cell.angle_gamma   90.00
#
_symmetry.space_group_name_H-M   'P 1'
#
loop_
_entity.id
_entity.type
_entity.pdbx_description
1 polymer ?
#
loop_
_entity_poly.entity_id
_entity_poly.type
_entity_poly.pdbx_seq_one_letter_code
_entity_poly.pdbx_strand_id
1 'polypeptide(L)'
;MTLLWIPFSLFLFGCSEQPQLRPDIHQAVSVALENNAADFDVAYTDLNNDGLEDAVVMLKGMNWCGSGGCSMLVFQNTGSDFALISKSTVISTPIRVTETKKNGWNNLIVWSKGKGYVLMTFDGKSYPTNPSLQDGVSEEETLKAKTIFK
;
A
#
# COMPACT_ATOMS: atom_id res chain seq x y z
N MET A 1 52.75 12.31 40.94
CA MET A 1 51.76 11.20 40.79
C MET A 1 50.38 11.83 40.81
N THR A 2 49.91 12.26 39.64
CA THR A 2 48.63 12.95 39.44
C THR A 2 47.82 12.10 38.48
N LEU A 3 46.77 11.46 38.99
CA LEU A 3 45.75 10.80 38.17
C LEU A 3 44.48 11.64 38.25
N LEU A 4 44.24 12.41 37.20
CA LEU A 4 42.98 13.08 36.91
C LEU A 4 41.96 12.04 36.47
N TRP A 5 40.88 11.90 37.21
CA TRP A 5 39.74 11.06 36.84
C TRP A 5 38.68 11.95 36.19
N ILE A 6 38.50 11.81 34.87
CA ILE A 6 37.37 12.38 34.13
C ILE A 6 36.29 11.29 34.08
N PRO A 7 35.18 11.40 34.82
CA PRO A 7 34.01 10.62 34.48
C PRO A 7 33.39 11.23 33.23
N PHE A 8 33.55 10.49 32.14
CA PHE A 8 32.88 10.62 30.86
C PHE A 8 31.36 10.58 31.11
N SER A 9 30.73 11.75 31.31
CA SER A 9 29.27 11.82 31.36
C SER A 9 28.73 11.37 30.01
N LEU A 10 28.12 10.18 30.07
CA LEU A 10 27.57 9.42 28.98
C LEU A 10 26.74 10.32 28.07
N PHE A 11 27.10 10.24 26.80
CA PHE A 11 26.34 10.74 25.67
C PHE A 11 24.86 10.35 25.78
N LEU A 12 24.04 11.33 25.40
CA LEU A 12 22.63 11.22 25.03
C LEU A 12 22.39 9.96 24.19
N PHE A 13 21.83 8.91 24.79
CA PHE A 13 21.06 7.91 24.06
C PHE A 13 19.74 8.61 23.71
N GLY A 14 19.62 9.25 22.55
CA GLY A 14 19.57 8.56 21.27
C GLY A 14 18.14 8.08 21.14
N CYS A 15 17.28 8.88 20.48
CA CYS A 15 15.91 8.47 20.17
C CYS A 15 15.99 7.10 19.51
N SER A 16 15.46 6.07 20.18
CA SER A 16 15.33 4.76 19.57
C SER A 16 14.23 4.85 18.52
N GLU A 17 14.61 5.15 17.29
CA GLU A 17 13.76 4.92 16.13
C GLU A 17 13.72 3.40 15.95
N GLN A 18 12.80 2.74 16.66
CA GLN A 18 12.54 1.32 16.42
C GLN A 18 11.91 1.22 15.02
N PRO A 19 12.52 0.51 14.07
CA PRO A 19 11.88 0.26 12.79
C PRO A 19 10.57 -0.46 13.09
N GLN A 20 9.43 0.08 12.65
CA GLN A 20 8.16 -0.64 12.72
C GLN A 20 8.39 -2.05 12.18
N LEU A 21 8.27 -3.07 13.03
CA LEU A 21 8.45 -4.47 12.67
C LEU A 21 7.28 -4.86 11.76
N ARG A 22 7.41 -4.62 10.46
CA ARG A 22 6.40 -5.01 9.47
C ARG A 22 6.52 -6.51 9.21
N PRO A 23 5.41 -7.24 9.10
CA PRO A 23 5.42 -8.63 8.63
C PRO A 23 6.05 -8.76 7.24
N ASP A 24 6.46 -9.95 6.86
CA ASP A 24 7.09 -10.19 5.55
C ASP A 24 6.05 -10.13 4.41
N ILE A 25 6.11 -9.05 3.63
CA ILE A 25 5.25 -8.89 2.45
C ILE A 25 5.54 -9.92 1.35
N HIS A 26 6.78 -10.40 1.21
CA HIS A 26 7.12 -11.42 0.21
C HIS A 26 6.43 -12.74 0.52
N GLN A 27 6.41 -13.13 1.80
CA GLN A 27 5.65 -14.29 2.25
C GLN A 27 4.15 -14.13 1.98
N ALA A 28 3.58 -12.97 2.34
CA ALA A 28 2.15 -12.71 2.14
C ALA A 28 1.75 -12.73 0.64
N VAL A 29 2.57 -12.15 -0.23
CA VAL A 29 2.38 -12.21 -1.69
C VAL A 29 2.51 -13.64 -2.19
N SER A 30 3.52 -14.39 -1.76
CA SER A 30 3.68 -15.81 -2.15
C SER A 30 2.44 -16.62 -1.79
N VAL A 31 1.91 -16.48 -0.58
CA VAL A 31 0.70 -17.18 -0.13
C VAL A 31 -0.53 -16.73 -0.92
N ALA A 32 -0.71 -15.42 -1.13
CA ALA A 32 -1.82 -14.85 -1.88
C ALA A 32 -1.84 -15.28 -3.36
N LEU A 33 -0.68 -15.65 -3.91
CA LEU A 33 -0.52 -16.12 -5.28
C LEU A 33 -0.36 -17.64 -5.38
N GLU A 34 -0.71 -18.38 -4.34
CA GLU A 34 -0.64 -19.85 -4.30
C GLU A 34 0.77 -20.40 -4.62
N ASN A 35 1.79 -19.71 -4.10
CA ASN A 35 3.22 -19.95 -4.32
C ASN A 35 3.69 -19.78 -5.78
N ASN A 36 2.91 -19.06 -6.59
CA ASN A 36 3.38 -18.58 -7.88
C ASN A 36 4.28 -17.35 -7.68
N ALA A 37 5.55 -17.48 -8.04
CA ALA A 37 6.50 -16.39 -7.93
C ALA A 37 6.12 -15.21 -8.83
N ALA A 38 6.10 -14.01 -8.25
CA ALA A 38 5.85 -12.77 -8.97
C ALA A 38 6.85 -11.72 -8.51
N ASP A 39 7.42 -11.00 -9.47
CA ASP A 39 8.04 -9.71 -9.18
C ASP A 39 6.94 -8.69 -8.89
N PHE A 40 7.20 -7.77 -7.97
CA PHE A 40 6.24 -6.73 -7.62
C PHE A 40 6.92 -5.45 -7.14
N ASP A 41 6.17 -4.35 -7.19
CA ASP A 41 6.46 -3.16 -6.39
C ASP A 41 5.48 -3.09 -5.22
N VAL A 42 5.89 -2.47 -4.11
CA VAL A 42 5.05 -2.27 -2.93
C VAL A 42 5.13 -0.82 -2.45
N ALA A 43 3.98 -0.27 -2.06
CA ALA A 43 3.87 0.97 -1.33
C ALA A 43 3.14 0.72 -0.02
N TYR A 44 3.61 1.35 1.05
CA TYR A 44 3.02 1.25 2.38
C TYR A 44 2.27 2.54 2.73
N THR A 45 1.07 2.39 3.28
CA THR A 45 0.26 3.50 3.77
C THR A 45 -0.84 2.94 4.67
N ASP A 46 -1.14 3.61 5.76
CA ASP A 46 -2.29 3.24 6.61
C ASP A 46 -3.60 3.61 5.89
N LEU A 47 -4.35 2.61 5.40
CA LEU A 47 -5.59 2.81 4.64
C LEU A 47 -6.83 2.76 5.53
N ASN A 48 -6.77 2.09 6.67
CA ASN A 48 -7.90 1.94 7.59
C ASN A 48 -7.81 2.89 8.82
N ASN A 49 -6.69 3.59 8.98
CA ASN A 49 -6.34 4.47 10.11
C ASN A 49 -6.24 3.74 11.47
N ASP A 50 -5.74 2.49 11.47
CA ASP A 50 -5.49 1.74 12.71
C ASP A 50 -4.07 1.96 13.29
N GLY A 51 -3.23 2.76 12.60
CA GLY A 51 -1.87 3.07 13.01
C GLY A 51 -0.82 2.09 12.47
N LEU A 52 -1.23 1.06 11.73
CA LEU A 52 -0.36 0.14 11.02
C LEU A 52 -0.38 0.43 9.52
N GLU A 53 0.78 0.50 8.88
CA GLU A 53 0.80 0.70 7.44
C GLU A 53 0.41 -0.58 6.70
N ASP A 54 -0.66 -0.48 5.91
CA ASP A 54 -1.12 -1.48 4.95
C ASP A 54 -0.22 -1.52 3.72
N ALA A 55 -0.28 -2.60 2.95
CA ALA A 55 0.53 -2.77 1.73
C ALA A 55 -0.35 -2.75 0.48
N VAL A 56 0.00 -1.87 -0.46
CA VAL A 56 -0.52 -1.88 -1.83
C VAL A 56 0.57 -2.43 -2.73
N VAL A 57 0.29 -3.53 -3.40
CA VAL A 57 1.26 -4.28 -4.21
C VAL A 57 0.86 -4.26 -5.67
N MET A 58 1.77 -3.86 -6.55
CA MET A 58 1.62 -3.92 -8.00
C MET A 58 2.43 -5.08 -8.55
N LEU A 59 1.75 -6.10 -9.07
CA LEU A 59 2.39 -7.27 -9.66
C LEU A 59 2.96 -6.94 -11.03
N LYS A 60 4.11 -7.54 -11.36
CA LYS A 60 4.85 -7.32 -12.61
C LYS A 60 4.93 -8.58 -13.46
N GLY A 61 5.10 -8.39 -14.77
CA GLY A 61 5.34 -9.47 -15.71
C GLY A 61 4.08 -9.94 -16.42
N MET A 62 4.27 -10.72 -17.48
CA MET A 62 3.20 -11.05 -18.45
C MET A 62 2.05 -11.87 -17.86
N ASN A 63 2.29 -12.60 -16.76
CA ASN A 63 1.23 -13.36 -16.08
C ASN A 63 0.25 -12.45 -15.32
N TRP A 64 0.68 -11.22 -14.99
CA TRP A 64 -0.06 -10.29 -14.13
C TRP A 64 -0.46 -9.00 -14.83
N CYS A 65 0.21 -8.70 -15.95
CA CYS A 65 0.04 -7.49 -16.74
C CYS A 65 -0.36 -7.84 -18.18
N GLY A 66 -1.37 -7.14 -18.67
CA GLY A 66 -1.80 -7.18 -20.06
C GLY A 66 -1.97 -5.79 -20.64
N SER A 67 -2.60 -5.71 -21.82
CA SER A 67 -2.79 -4.44 -22.52
C SER A 67 -3.65 -3.42 -21.76
N GLY A 68 -4.50 -3.87 -20.83
CA GLY A 68 -5.37 -3.04 -19.99
C GLY A 68 -4.74 -2.56 -18.68
N GLY A 69 -3.58 -3.10 -18.29
CA GLY A 69 -2.93 -2.81 -17.01
C GLY A 69 -2.49 -4.09 -16.29
N CYS A 70 -2.02 -3.91 -15.06
CA CYS A 70 -1.52 -4.94 -14.17
C CYS A 70 -2.53 -5.30 -13.08
N SER A 71 -2.20 -6.37 -12.35
CA SER A 71 -2.91 -6.79 -11.15
C SER A 71 -2.36 -6.06 -9.93
N MET A 72 -3.25 -5.60 -9.06
CA MET A 72 -2.94 -4.97 -7.79
C MET A 72 -3.51 -5.81 -6.65
N LEU A 73 -2.73 -5.98 -5.58
CA LEU A 73 -3.18 -6.57 -4.32
C LEU A 73 -3.20 -5.48 -3.24
N VAL A 74 -4.14 -5.57 -2.31
CA VAL A 74 -4.15 -4.77 -1.08
C VAL A 74 -4.17 -5.72 0.10
N PHE A 75 -3.23 -5.51 1.01
CA PHE A 75 -3.11 -6.27 2.24
C PHE A 75 -3.32 -5.37 3.45
N GLN A 76 -4.12 -5.83 4.39
CA GLN A 76 -4.22 -5.25 5.72
C GLN A 76 -3.02 -5.69 6.56
N ASN A 77 -2.38 -4.77 7.26
CA ASN A 77 -1.43 -5.11 8.31
C ASN A 77 -2.19 -5.41 9.62
N THR A 78 -2.10 -6.64 10.13
CA THR A 78 -2.76 -7.03 11.39
C THR A 78 -1.84 -6.88 12.61
N GLY A 79 -0.60 -6.41 12.39
CA GLY A 79 0.47 -6.34 13.38
C GLY A 79 1.31 -7.61 13.44
N SER A 80 0.74 -8.77 13.12
CA SER A 80 1.46 -10.06 13.04
C SER A 80 1.67 -10.56 11.62
N ASP A 81 0.75 -10.24 10.71
CA ASP A 81 0.80 -10.65 9.31
C ASP A 81 0.19 -9.60 8.37
N PHE A 82 0.29 -9.87 7.07
CA PHE A 82 -0.41 -9.14 6.03
C PHE A 82 -1.56 -10.00 5.50
N ALA A 83 -2.80 -9.63 5.84
CA ALA A 83 -4.00 -10.31 5.39
C ALA A 83 -4.46 -9.74 4.03
N LEU A 84 -4.62 -10.58 3.01
CA LEU A 84 -5.13 -10.12 1.71
C LEU A 84 -6.59 -9.68 1.84
N ILE A 85 -6.88 -8.41 1.54
CA ILE A 85 -8.25 -7.87 1.57
C ILE A 85 -8.80 -7.56 0.17
N SER A 86 -7.93 -7.40 -0.84
CA SER A 86 -8.40 -7.09 -2.18
C SER A 86 -7.43 -7.54 -3.26
N LYS A 87 -8.00 -7.98 -4.40
CA LYS A 87 -7.28 -8.23 -5.65
C LYS A 87 -8.06 -7.60 -6.80
N SER A 88 -7.39 -6.71 -7.53
CA SER A 88 -7.95 -5.97 -8.65
C SER A 88 -7.08 -6.14 -9.88
N THR A 89 -7.67 -6.01 -11.06
CA THR A 89 -6.99 -6.12 -12.36
C THR A 89 -7.16 -4.82 -13.15
N VAL A 90 -6.52 -4.68 -14.32
CA VAL A 90 -6.71 -3.51 -15.21
C VAL A 90 -6.29 -2.19 -14.53
N ILE A 91 -5.25 -2.23 -13.70
CA ILE A 91 -4.71 -1.06 -12.99
C ILE A 91 -3.40 -0.61 -13.60
N SER A 92 -3.23 0.69 -13.78
CA SER A 92 -1.97 1.34 -14.07
C SER A 92 -1.70 2.42 -13.03
N THR A 93 -0.43 2.84 -12.93
CA THR A 93 -0.05 4.00 -12.15
C THR A 93 -0.51 5.30 -12.84
N PRO A 94 -0.70 6.41 -12.09
CA PRO A 94 -0.48 6.52 -10.65
C PRO A 94 -1.62 5.92 -9.82
N ILE A 95 -1.28 5.52 -8.59
CA ILE A 95 -2.24 5.10 -7.56
C ILE A 95 -2.18 6.13 -6.44
N ARG A 96 -3.35 6.63 -6.03
CA ARG A 96 -3.48 7.63 -4.96
C ARG A 96 -4.48 7.18 -3.90
N VAL A 97 -4.26 7.64 -2.68
CA VAL A 97 -5.13 7.44 -1.52
C VAL A 97 -5.88 8.75 -1.28
N THR A 98 -7.20 8.71 -1.28
CA THR A 98 -8.03 9.90 -1.01
C THR A 98 -8.09 10.18 0.48
N GLU A 99 -8.50 11.40 0.87
CA GLU A 99 -8.84 11.71 2.27
C GLU A 99 -10.19 11.11 2.70
N THR A 100 -11.04 10.75 1.72
CA THR A 100 -12.36 10.19 1.93
C THR A 100 -12.28 8.70 2.23
N LYS A 101 -13.13 8.22 3.17
CA LYS A 101 -13.24 6.81 3.51
C LYS A 101 -14.62 6.26 3.19
N LYS A 102 -14.69 4.97 2.91
CA LYS A 102 -15.93 4.19 2.89
C LYS A 102 -15.70 2.88 3.63
N ASN A 103 -16.63 2.52 4.51
CA ASN A 103 -16.55 1.29 5.31
C ASN A 103 -15.22 1.15 6.09
N GLY A 104 -14.67 2.26 6.60
CA GLY A 104 -13.44 2.30 7.39
C GLY A 104 -12.15 2.47 6.59
N TRP A 105 -12.18 2.25 5.27
CA TRP A 105 -10.99 2.28 4.41
C TRP A 105 -10.97 3.53 3.52
N ASN A 106 -9.80 4.14 3.33
CA ASN A 106 -9.61 5.24 2.39
C ASN A 106 -9.94 4.78 0.97
N ASN A 107 -10.57 5.63 0.16
CA ASN A 107 -10.76 5.28 -1.23
C ASN A 107 -9.43 5.36 -1.99
N LEU A 108 -9.34 4.61 -3.08
CA LEU A 108 -8.19 4.65 -3.97
C LEU A 108 -8.58 5.29 -5.30
N ILE A 109 -7.71 6.14 -5.83
CA ILE A 109 -7.78 6.59 -7.22
C ILE A 109 -6.74 5.81 -8.01
N VAL A 110 -7.18 5.15 -9.07
CA VAL A 110 -6.30 4.39 -9.97
C VAL A 110 -6.50 4.85 -11.40
N TRP A 111 -5.50 4.64 -12.25
CA TRP A 111 -5.67 4.79 -13.70
C TRP A 111 -6.11 3.47 -14.33
N SER A 112 -7.25 3.47 -15.01
CA SER A 112 -7.70 2.35 -15.84
C SER A 112 -7.64 2.73 -17.31
N LYS A 113 -6.95 1.93 -18.13
CA LYS A 113 -6.81 2.21 -19.56
C LYS A 113 -8.18 2.25 -20.24
N GLY A 114 -8.40 3.24 -21.10
CA GLY A 114 -9.67 3.47 -21.79
C GLY A 114 -10.74 4.18 -20.96
N LYS A 115 -10.52 4.38 -19.65
CA LYS A 115 -11.45 5.07 -18.75
C LYS A 115 -10.84 6.32 -18.11
N GLY A 116 -9.54 6.29 -17.81
CA GLY A 116 -8.84 7.38 -17.10
C GLY A 116 -8.77 7.13 -15.60
N TYR A 117 -8.79 8.20 -14.80
CA TYR A 117 -8.84 8.09 -13.34
C TYR A 117 -10.22 7.67 -12.88
N VAL A 118 -10.27 6.64 -12.04
CA VAL A 118 -11.50 6.11 -11.45
C VAL A 118 -11.37 5.97 -9.95
N LEU A 119 -12.50 6.06 -9.26
CA LEU A 119 -12.59 5.90 -7.81
C LEU A 119 -12.87 4.44 -7.46
N MET A 120 -12.03 3.87 -6.61
CA MET A 120 -12.24 2.55 -6.00
C MET A 120 -12.64 2.73 -4.55
N THR A 121 -13.91 2.44 -4.24
CA THR A 121 -14.42 2.51 -2.87
C THR A 121 -14.50 1.12 -2.26
N PHE A 122 -14.04 0.97 -1.02
CA PHE A 122 -14.14 -0.30 -0.30
C PHE A 122 -15.61 -0.62 0.03
N ASP A 123 -16.07 -1.82 -0.31
CA ASP A 123 -17.48 -2.22 -0.16
C ASP A 123 -17.81 -2.83 1.22
N GLY A 124 -16.81 -2.93 2.10
CA GLY A 124 -16.89 -3.61 3.40
C GLY A 124 -16.19 -4.98 3.39
N LYS A 125 -15.81 -5.47 2.21
CA LYS A 125 -15.04 -6.70 2.02
C LYS A 125 -13.80 -6.50 1.15
N SER A 126 -13.90 -5.74 0.06
CA SER A 126 -12.81 -5.54 -0.91
C SER A 126 -12.96 -4.23 -1.69
N TYR A 127 -11.91 -3.85 -2.43
CA TYR A 127 -12.04 -2.87 -3.51
C TYR A 127 -12.57 -3.56 -4.78
N PRO A 128 -13.11 -2.80 -5.76
CA PRO A 128 -13.59 -3.37 -7.02
C PRO A 128 -12.51 -4.20 -7.73
N THR A 129 -12.89 -5.40 -8.20
CA THR A 129 -11.97 -6.32 -8.89
C THR A 129 -11.59 -5.84 -10.30
N ASN A 130 -12.41 -4.98 -10.90
CA ASN A 130 -12.18 -4.36 -12.21
C ASN A 130 -12.53 -2.85 -12.16
N PRO A 131 -11.52 -1.95 -12.13
CA PRO A 131 -11.67 -0.50 -12.07
C PRO A 131 -12.24 0.09 -13.36
N SER A 132 -12.13 -0.59 -14.52
CA SER A 132 -12.67 -0.08 -15.79
C SER A 132 -14.20 0.11 -15.79
N LEU A 133 -14.89 -0.51 -14.83
CA LEU A 133 -16.33 -0.42 -14.63
C LEU A 133 -16.73 0.63 -13.58
N GLN A 134 -15.76 1.31 -12.96
CA GLN A 134 -16.02 2.28 -11.90
C GLN A 134 -16.19 3.69 -12.45
N ASP A 135 -16.78 4.57 -11.64
CA ASP A 135 -17.00 5.95 -12.01
C ASP A 135 -15.69 6.75 -12.04
N GLY A 136 -15.67 7.76 -12.90
CA GLY A 136 -14.58 8.71 -12.95
C GLY A 136 -14.52 9.55 -11.68
N VAL A 137 -13.32 10.04 -11.35
CA VAL A 137 -13.10 10.90 -10.20
C VAL A 137 -12.93 12.36 -10.63
N SER A 138 -13.34 13.30 -9.76
CA SER A 138 -13.14 14.73 -10.02
C SER A 138 -11.66 15.11 -9.97
N GLU A 139 -11.29 16.16 -10.70
CA GLU A 139 -9.92 16.71 -10.65
C GLU A 139 -9.57 17.20 -9.23
N GLU A 140 -10.50 17.85 -8.55
CA GLU A 140 -10.32 18.31 -7.17
C GLU A 140 -9.97 17.16 -6.22
N GLU A 141 -10.71 16.06 -6.26
CA GLU A 141 -10.44 14.89 -5.42
C GLU A 141 -9.10 14.23 -5.80
N THR A 142 -8.74 14.24 -7.08
CA THR A 142 -7.44 13.75 -7.57
C THR A 142 -6.27 14.58 -7.02
N LEU A 143 -6.42 15.91 -6.94
CA LEU A 143 -5.38 16.83 -6.47
C LEU A 143 -5.16 16.76 -4.96
N LYS A 144 -6.19 16.44 -4.17
CA LYS A 144 -6.07 16.25 -2.72
C LYS A 144 -5.50 14.88 -2.34
N ALA A 145 -5.56 13.90 -3.23
CA ALA A 145 -5.15 12.54 -2.93
C ALA A 145 -3.62 12.38 -2.84
N LYS A 146 -3.17 11.63 -1.83
CA LYS A 146 -1.75 11.26 -1.63
C LYS A 146 -1.35 10.22 -2.67
N THR A 147 -0.37 10.54 -3.51
CA THR A 147 0.17 9.57 -4.49
C THR A 147 1.10 8.57 -3.82
N ILE A 148 0.84 7.27 -3.98
CA ILE A 148 1.66 6.17 -3.42
C ILE A 148 2.42 5.38 -4.50
N PHE A 149 1.93 5.41 -5.74
CA PHE A 149 2.67 4.94 -6.92
C PHE A 149 2.61 6.02 -8.01
N LYS A 150 3.76 6.30 -8.64
CA LYS A 150 3.89 7.31 -9.70
C LYS A 150 3.68 6.73 -11.09
#